data_AF-A0A2V8Q830-F1
#
_entry.id   AF-A0A2V8Q830-F1
#
_cell.length_a   1.000
_cell.length_b   1.000
_cell.length_c   1.000
_cell.angle_alpha   90.00
_cell.angle_beta   90.00
_cell.angle_gamma   90.00
#
_symmetry.space_group_name_H-M   'P 1'
#
loop_
_entity.id
_entity.type
_entity.pdbx_description
1 polymer ?
#
loop_
_entity_poly.entity_id
_entity_poly.type
_entity_poly.pdbx_seq_one_letter_code
_entity_poly.pdbx_strand_id
1 'polypeptide(L)'
;MNNTFSSKNGLNADLRSIDSIYRMIVVAGLRSKQLLRGAAPKIVADPTRVRNISIALEEARRGLITYTLREKRDETKPSPALVGVNSKTESKEVIA
;
A
#
# COMPACT_ATOMS: atom_id res chain seq x y z
N MET A 1 9.16 -19.70 -12.40
CA MET A 1 8.54 -20.47 -11.30
C MET A 1 7.25 -19.75 -10.96
N ASN A 2 6.15 -20.28 -11.48
CA ASN A 2 4.89 -19.54 -11.57
C ASN A 2 3.99 -20.20 -10.54
N ASN A 3 3.90 -19.60 -9.36
CA ASN A 3 3.11 -20.15 -8.25
C ASN A 3 1.62 -19.92 -8.52
N THR A 4 1.03 -20.78 -9.35
CA THR A 4 -0.41 -20.86 -9.58
C THR A 4 -1.05 -21.51 -8.35
N PHE A 5 -1.33 -20.71 -7.32
CA PHE A 5 -2.07 -21.17 -6.15
C PHE A 5 -3.55 -21.42 -6.53
N SER A 6 -3.83 -22.70 -6.79
CA SER A 6 -5.11 -23.41 -6.78
C SER A 6 -6.38 -22.55 -6.59
N SER A 7 -7.08 -22.35 -7.71
CA SER A 7 -8.37 -21.67 -7.84
C SER A 7 -9.58 -22.48 -7.32
N LYS A 8 -9.41 -23.35 -6.30
CA LYS A 8 -10.44 -24.30 -5.84
C LYS A 8 -11.24 -23.89 -4.60
N ASN A 9 -11.29 -22.61 -4.25
CA ASN A 9 -12.20 -22.13 -3.20
C ASN A 9 -13.10 -21.03 -3.76
N GLY A 10 -14.42 -21.24 -3.72
CA GLY A 10 -15.46 -20.29 -4.17
C GLY A 10 -15.48 -18.93 -3.44
N LEU A 11 -14.54 -18.70 -2.53
CA LEU A 11 -14.26 -17.41 -1.87
C LEU A 11 -13.36 -16.48 -2.71
N ASN A 12 -12.65 -17.01 -3.70
CA ASN A 12 -11.65 -16.26 -4.51
C ASN A 12 -12.19 -15.69 -5.83
N ALA A 13 -13.45 -15.97 -6.19
CA ALA A 13 -13.98 -15.70 -7.53
C ALA A 13 -14.00 -14.21 -7.94
N ASP A 14 -13.83 -13.28 -7.00
CA ASP A 14 -13.90 -11.83 -7.25
C ASP A 14 -12.70 -11.03 -6.72
N LEU A 15 -11.57 -11.70 -6.45
CA LEU A 15 -10.32 -11.04 -6.06
C LEU A 15 -9.62 -10.42 -7.29
N ARG A 16 -10.28 -9.48 -7.97
CA ARG A 16 -9.74 -8.85 -9.19
C ARG A 16 -8.51 -7.97 -8.95
N SER A 17 -8.31 -7.49 -7.71
CA SER A 17 -7.27 -6.51 -7.37
C SER A 17 -6.28 -6.96 -6.29
N ILE A 18 -6.54 -8.06 -5.59
CA ILE A 18 -5.70 -8.53 -4.48
C ILE A 18 -5.38 -10.00 -4.69
N ASP A 19 -4.10 -10.33 -4.82
CA ASP A 19 -3.65 -11.68 -5.21
C ASP A 19 -3.95 -12.79 -4.18
N SER A 20 -4.44 -12.44 -2.97
CA SER A 20 -4.70 -13.39 -1.88
C SER A 20 -5.77 -12.90 -0.91
N ILE A 21 -6.66 -13.81 -0.44
CA ILE A 21 -7.66 -13.51 0.60
C ILE A 21 -6.99 -12.96 1.87
N TYR A 22 -5.86 -13.53 2.28
CA TYR A 22 -5.15 -13.08 3.48
C TYR A 22 -4.68 -11.63 3.33
N ARG A 23 -4.16 -11.29 2.15
CA ARG A 23 -3.76 -9.92 1.81
C ARG A 23 -4.97 -8.98 1.84
N MET A 24 -6.12 -9.43 1.34
CA MET A 24 -7.37 -8.65 1.38
C MET A 24 -7.80 -8.35 2.81
N ILE A 25 -7.77 -9.35 3.70
CA ILE A 25 -8.13 -9.17 5.12
C ILE A 25 -7.21 -8.16 5.80
N VAL A 26 -5.89 -8.27 5.58
CA VAL A 26 -4.91 -7.33 6.15
C VAL A 26 -5.15 -5.91 5.65
N VAL A 27 -5.32 -5.72 4.33
CA VAL A 27 -5.58 -4.41 3.72
C VAL A 27 -6.90 -3.82 4.24
N ALA A 28 -7.97 -4.62 4.31
CA ALA A 28 -9.25 -4.18 4.84
C ALA A 28 -9.17 -3.79 6.33
N GLY A 29 -8.40 -4.54 7.14
CA GLY A 29 -8.17 -4.19 8.55
C GLY A 29 -7.43 -2.86 8.71
N LEU A 30 -6.35 -2.66 7.95
CA LEU A 30 -5.62 -1.39 7.92
C LEU A 30 -6.50 -0.23 7.48
N ARG A 31 -7.32 -0.44 6.45
CA ARG A 31 -8.24 0.57 5.95
C ARG A 31 -9.37 0.88 6.93
N SER A 32 -9.93 -0.13 7.60
CA SER A 32 -10.94 0.06 8.66
C SER A 32 -10.39 0.94 9.80
N LYS A 33 -9.10 0.80 10.13
CA LYS A 33 -8.43 1.68 11.11
C LYS A 33 -8.34 3.13 10.62
N GLN A 34 -8.16 3.36 9.32
CA GLN A 34 -8.18 4.71 8.76
C GLN A 34 -9.59 5.32 8.82
N LEU A 35 -10.63 4.55 8.48
CA LEU A 35 -12.02 5.00 8.56
C LEU A 35 -12.43 5.34 10.00
N LEU A 36 -11.98 4.54 10.99
CA LEU A 36 -12.18 4.85 12.41
C LEU A 36 -11.52 6.17 12.82
N ARG A 37 -10.41 6.56 12.17
CA ARG A 37 -9.71 7.83 12.39
C ARG A 37 -10.34 9.01 11.63
N GLY A 38 -11.50 8.81 11.00
CA GLY A 38 -12.20 9.84 10.24
C GLY A 38 -11.75 9.98 8.78
N ALA A 39 -11.02 9.01 8.22
CA ALA A 39 -10.73 9.02 6.79
C ALA A 39 -12.03 8.89 5.98
N ALA A 40 -12.12 9.65 4.88
CA ALA A 40 -13.29 9.59 4.00
C ALA A 40 -13.37 8.22 3.29
N PRO A 41 -14.56 7.60 3.24
CA PRO A 41 -14.80 6.41 2.42
C PRO A 41 -14.72 6.77 0.93
N LYS A 42 -14.16 5.86 0.13
CA LYS A 42 -14.03 5.96 -1.33
C LYS A 42 -15.26 5.44 -2.07
N ILE A 43 -16.14 4.73 -1.36
CA ILE A 43 -17.43 4.27 -1.88
C ILE A 43 -18.55 5.01 -1.16
N VAL A 44 -19.67 5.18 -1.86
CA VAL A 44 -20.92 5.62 -1.24
C VAL A 44 -21.33 4.53 -0.26
N ALA A 45 -21.29 4.83 1.04
CA ALA A 45 -21.75 3.92 2.07
C ALA A 45 -23.28 3.83 1.96
N ASP A 46 -23.79 2.60 1.89
CA ASP A 46 -25.22 2.37 2.10
C ASP A 46 -25.56 2.84 3.54
N PRO A 47 -26.58 3.70 3.73
CA PRO A 47 -26.96 4.20 5.05
C PRO A 47 -27.31 3.08 6.05
N THR A 48 -27.60 1.86 5.57
CA THR A 48 -27.87 0.68 6.40
C THR A 48 -26.62 -0.14 6.74
N ARG A 49 -25.50 0.07 6.03
CA ARG A 49 -24.28 -0.76 6.13
C ARG A 49 -23.05 0.07 6.50
N VAL A 50 -23.18 0.83 7.59
CA VAL A 50 -22.22 1.85 8.06
C VAL A 50 -20.98 1.28 8.77
N ARG A 51 -20.82 -0.05 8.86
CA ARG A 51 -19.64 -0.62 9.53
C ARG A 51 -18.39 -0.34 8.71
N ASN A 52 -17.39 0.30 9.32
CA ASN A 52 -16.09 0.61 8.71
C ASN A 52 -15.45 -0.61 8.03
N ILE A 53 -15.57 -1.79 8.63
CA ILE A 53 -15.02 -3.02 8.06
C ILE A 53 -15.74 -3.46 6.77
N SER A 54 -17.05 -3.24 6.66
CA SER A 54 -17.82 -3.55 5.47
C SER A 54 -17.45 -2.61 4.32
N ILE A 55 -17.25 -1.33 4.62
CA ILE A 55 -16.77 -0.33 3.66
C ILE A 55 -15.35 -0.71 3.18
N ALA A 56 -14.45 -1.02 4.12
CA ALA A 56 -13.07 -1.38 3.79
C ALA A 56 -12.96 -2.66 2.95
N LEU A 57 -13.81 -3.67 3.20
CA LEU A 57 -13.86 -4.90 2.39
C LEU A 57 -14.34 -4.63 0.97
N GLU A 58 -15.37 -3.79 0.80
CA GLU A 58 -15.86 -3.41 -0.53
C GLU A 58 -14.84 -2.58 -1.30
N GLU A 59 -14.19 -1.62 -0.64
CA GLU A 59 -13.10 -0.86 -1.24
C GLU A 59 -11.92 -1.76 -1.66
N ALA A 60 -11.59 -2.76 -0.85
CA ALA A 60 -10.53 -3.72 -1.14
C ALA A 60 -10.88 -4.63 -2.34
N ARG A 61 -12.11 -5.14 -2.40
CA ARG A 61 -12.59 -5.96 -3.53
C ARG A 61 -12.57 -5.19 -4.85
N ARG A 62 -13.02 -3.93 -4.81
CA ARG A 62 -13.05 -3.03 -5.98
C ARG A 62 -11.67 -2.49 -6.37
N GLY A 63 -10.62 -2.79 -5.60
CA GLY A 63 -9.26 -2.28 -5.86
C GLY A 63 -9.08 -0.79 -5.65
N LEU A 64 -9.96 -0.15 -4.87
CA LEU A 64 -9.92 1.30 -4.63
C LEU A 64 -8.84 1.70 -3.59
N ILE A 65 -8.27 0.72 -2.89
CA ILE A 65 -7.23 0.92 -1.89
C ILE A 65 -5.87 0.70 -2.52
N THR A 66 -5.05 1.73 -2.55
CA THR A 66 -3.64 1.62 -2.95
C THR A 66 -2.81 1.21 -1.74
N TYR A 67 -2.00 0.17 -1.88
CA TYR A 67 -1.12 -0.28 -0.81
C TYR A 67 0.18 -0.85 -1.39
N THR A 68 1.28 -0.63 -0.69
CA THR A 68 2.62 -1.08 -1.09
C THR A 68 3.14 -2.05 -0.05
N LEU A 69 3.63 -3.21 -0.47
CA LEU A 69 4.36 -4.10 0.41
C LEU A 69 5.73 -3.46 0.67
N ARG A 70 6.01 -3.12 1.92
CA ARG A 70 7.37 -2.75 2.32
C ARG A 70 8.10 -4.06 2.63
N GLU A 71 9.18 -4.32 1.90
CA GLU A 71 10.10 -5.37 2.31
C GLU A 71 10.58 -5.06 3.74
N LYS A 72 10.74 -6.12 4.53
CA LYS A 72 11.28 -5.98 5.88
C LYS A 72 12.64 -5.31 5.70
N ARG A 73 12.82 -4.11 6.26
CA ARG A 73 14.15 -3.51 6.32
C ARG A 73 14.99 -4.49 7.12
N ASP A 74 15.92 -5.17 6.47
CA ASP A 74 16.97 -5.87 7.16
C ASP A 74 17.66 -4.82 8.03
N GLU A 75 17.47 -4.90 9.35
CA GLU A 75 17.98 -3.95 10.34
C GLU A 75 19.53 -3.98 10.40
N THR A 76 20.19 -4.68 9.48
CA THR A 76 21.62 -4.93 9.41
C THR A 76 22.39 -4.05 8.42
N LYS A 77 21.77 -3.02 7.81
CA LYS A 77 22.55 -2.00 7.06
C LYS A 77 22.26 -0.60 7.60
N PRO A 78 23.28 0.11 8.13
CA PRO A 78 23.07 1.48 8.59
C PRO A 78 22.60 2.33 7.40
N SER A 79 21.51 3.05 7.63
CA SER A 79 20.95 4.02 6.70
C SER A 79 22.04 4.99 6.23
N PRO A 80 22.23 5.23 4.92
CA PRO A 80 23.14 6.26 4.43
C PRO A 80 22.50 7.63 4.69
N ALA A 81 22.51 8.07 5.94
CA ALA A 81 22.36 9.48 6.25
C ALA A 81 23.68 10.18 5.91
N LEU A 82 23.59 11.20 5.05
CA LEU A 82 24.54 12.31 4.91
C LEU A 82 25.88 12.00 4.20
N VAL A 83 25.86 11.74 2.89
CA VAL A 83 27.02 12.07 2.04
C VAL A 83 26.89 13.54 1.65
N GLY A 84 27.75 14.36 2.24
CA GLY A 84 27.75 15.83 2.12
C GLY A 84 27.97 16.31 0.68
N VAL A 85 27.16 17.29 0.28
CA VAL A 85 27.39 18.09 -0.91
C VAL A 85 28.08 19.38 -0.44
N ASN A 86 29.42 19.40 -0.46
CA ASN A 86 30.18 20.64 -0.46
C ASN A 86 30.80 20.80 -1.85
N SER A 87 30.09 21.53 -2.71
CA SER A 87 30.59 21.98 -4.00
C SER A 87 31.66 23.07 -3.79
N LYS A 88 32.93 22.67 -3.74
CA LYS A 88 34.03 23.55 -4.13
C LYS A 88 34.02 23.65 -5.65
N THR A 89 33.39 24.68 -6.17
CA THR A 89 33.51 25.07 -7.59
C THR A 89 34.78 25.90 -7.72
N GLU A 90 35.91 25.24 -7.98
CA GLU A 90 37.01 25.89 -8.69
C GLU A 90 36.61 25.99 -10.15
N SER A 91 36.42 27.21 -10.64
CA SER A 91 36.44 27.49 -12.07
C SER A 91 37.34 28.68 -12.29
N LYS A 92 38.54 28.38 -12.76
CA LYS A 92 39.41 29.31 -13.47
C LYS A 92 38.61 29.89 -14.64
N GLU A 93 38.39 31.20 -14.64
CA GLU A 93 38.23 31.92 -15.89
C GLU A 93 39.61 32.46 -16.30
N VAL A 94 40.01 32.02 -17.49
CA VAL A 94 41.08 32.56 -18.33
C VAL A 94 40.39 33.48 -19.34
N ILE A 95 41.14 34.46 -19.87
CA ILE A 95 40.84 35.39 -20.98
C ILE A 95 40.31 36.75 -20.45
N ALA A 96 40.91 37.92 -20.72
CA ALA A 96 41.72 38.40 -21.84
C ALA A 96 42.93 39.25 -21.40
#